data_AF-A0A6P2L601-F1
#
_entry.id   AF-A0A6P2L601-F1
#
_cell.length_a   1.000
_cell.length_b   1.000
_cell.length_c   1.000
_cell.angle_alpha   90.00
_cell.angle_beta   90.00
_cell.angle_gamma   90.00
#
_symmetry.space_group_name_H-M   'P 1'
#
loop_
_entity.id
_entity.type
_entity.pdbx_description
1 polymer ?
#
loop_
_entity_poly.entity_id
_entity_poly.type
_entity_poly.pdbx_seq_one_letter_code
_entity_poly.pdbx_strand_id
1 'polypeptide(L)'
;MTCEVAVLNKYAVVTAVDSAVTTTNGQGEPRYSKGGNKIFQLSHTEPVGVMIFGTASVCGMPWEVVIKAYRAAPLETNKFDSVQEYAEDFFSFLQ
;
A
#
# COMPACT_ATOMS: atom_id res chain seq x y z
N MET A 1 -1.55 12.65 -10.48
CA MET A 1 -2.25 13.18 -9.30
C MET A 1 -2.83 11.99 -8.57
N THR A 2 -2.52 11.83 -7.29
CA THR A 2 -3.04 10.75 -6.44
C THR A 2 -3.75 11.39 -5.26
N CYS A 3 -4.94 10.90 -4.92
CA CYS A 3 -5.72 11.39 -3.78
C CYS A 3 -6.02 10.23 -2.84
N GLU A 4 -5.67 10.42 -1.57
CA GLU A 4 -5.93 9.49 -0.49
C GLU A 4 -6.79 10.20 0.56
N VAL A 5 -7.80 9.51 1.07
CA VAL A 5 -8.67 10.04 2.12
C VAL A 5 -8.93 8.99 3.18
N ALA A 6 -8.88 9.41 4.44
CA ALA A 6 -9.25 8.61 5.59
C ALA A 6 -10.21 9.41 6.48
N VAL A 7 -11.29 8.78 6.92
CA VAL A 7 -12.26 9.33 7.87
C VAL A 7 -12.33 8.38 9.07
N LEU A 8 -12.09 8.92 10.26
CA LEU A 8 -12.13 8.18 11.51
C LEU A 8 -13.22 8.77 12.42
N ASN A 9 -14.00 7.89 13.04
CA ASN A 9 -14.88 8.24 14.16
C ASN A 9 -14.76 7.17 15.27
N LYS A 10 -15.59 7.29 16.32
CA LYS A 10 -15.57 6.35 17.47
C LYS A 10 -15.96 4.90 17.11
N TYR A 11 -16.52 4.67 15.93
CA TYR A 11 -17.04 3.39 15.50
C TYR A 11 -16.20 2.72 14.42
N ALA A 12 -15.62 3.50 13.50
CA ALA A 12 -14.94 2.96 12.33
C ALA A 12 -13.91 3.93 11.73
N VAL A 13 -13.04 3.32 10.93
CA VAL A 13 -12.19 3.98 9.94
C VAL A 13 -12.71 3.62 8.56
N VAL A 14 -12.81 4.62 7.68
CA VAL A 14 -13.06 4.44 6.26
C VAL A 14 -11.93 5.08 5.48
N THR A 15 -11.37 4.35 4.52
CA THR A 15 -10.30 4.82 3.64
C THR A 15 -10.72 4.67 2.18
N ALA A 16 -10.26 5.59 1.35
CA ALA A 16 -10.47 5.54 -0.09
C ALA A 16 -9.30 6.17 -0.84
N VAL A 17 -9.01 5.63 -2.03
CA VAL A 17 -7.93 6.11 -2.91
C VAL A 17 -8.41 6.12 -4.35
N ASP A 18 -7.93 7.07 -5.15
CA ASP A 18 -8.20 7.12 -6.59
C ASP A 18 -7.50 5.98 -7.36
N SER A 19 -8.04 5.59 -8.52
CA SER A 19 -7.50 4.49 -9.33
C SER A 19 -6.49 4.91 -10.41
N ALA A 20 -6.13 6.21 -10.50
CA ALA A 20 -5.30 6.70 -11.59
C ALA A 20 -3.81 6.45 -11.34
N VAL A 21 -3.19 5.56 -12.11
CA VAL A 21 -1.76 5.27 -12.00
C VAL A 21 -1.02 5.87 -13.20
N THR A 22 0.11 6.54 -12.91
CA THR A 22 1.05 6.98 -13.94
C THR A 22 2.13 5.91 -14.09
N THR A 23 2.24 5.31 -15.28
CA THR A 23 3.35 4.45 -15.65
C THR A 23 4.19 5.15 -16.70
N THR A 24 5.50 4.93 -16.69
CA THR A 24 6.38 5.43 -17.75
C THR A 24 6.64 4.29 -18.71
N ASN A 25 6.42 4.50 -20.01
CA ASN A 25 6.79 3.49 -21.01
C ASN A 25 8.33 3.48 -21.21
N GLY A 26 8.85 2.51 -21.96
CA GLY A 26 10.29 2.42 -22.26
C GLY A 26 10.88 3.60 -23.05
N GLN A 27 10.04 4.55 -23.49
CA GLN A 27 10.43 5.77 -24.21
C GLN A 27 10.41 7.02 -23.30
N GLY A 28 10.10 6.88 -22.01
CA GLY A 28 10.05 7.99 -21.06
C GLY A 28 8.72 8.75 -21.02
N GLU A 29 7.74 8.36 -21.84
CA GLU A 29 6.44 9.04 -21.90
C GLU A 29 5.49 8.56 -20.79
N PRO A 30 4.86 9.48 -20.05
CA PRO A 30 3.90 9.14 -19.02
C PRO A 30 2.59 8.62 -19.64
N ARG A 31 2.20 7.41 -19.27
CA ARG A 31 0.89 6.84 -19.53
C ARG A 31 0.04 6.82 -18.27
N TYR A 32 -1.21 7.27 -18.42
CA TYR A 32 -2.20 7.23 -17.36
C TYR A 32 -3.11 6.01 -17.56
N SER A 33 -3.17 5.14 -16.56
CA SER A 33 -4.05 3.97 -16.52
C SER A 33 -5.09 4.15 -15.42
N LYS A 34 -6.38 3.91 -15.72
CA LYS A 34 -7.51 4.19 -14.81
C LYS A 34 -7.95 3.00 -13.92
N GLY A 35 -7.10 2.00 -13.74
CA GLY A 35 -7.47 0.75 -13.07
C GLY A 35 -6.46 0.23 -12.06
N GLY A 36 -5.53 1.07 -11.58
CA GLY A 36 -4.56 0.61 -10.60
C GLY A 36 -5.16 0.60 -9.20
N ASN A 37 -4.92 -0.48 -8.46
CA ASN A 37 -5.26 -0.51 -7.05
C ASN A 37 -4.16 0.19 -6.24
N LYS A 38 -4.57 1.11 -5.35
CA LYS A 38 -3.67 1.85 -4.46
C LYS A 38 -4.04 1.69 -2.99
N ILE A 39 -4.99 0.82 -2.67
CA ILE A 39 -5.37 0.48 -1.30
C ILE A 39 -5.35 -1.03 -1.13
N PHE A 40 -4.62 -1.51 -0.13
CA PHE A 40 -4.41 -2.93 0.12
C PHE A 40 -4.59 -3.25 1.59
N GLN A 41 -5.09 -4.45 1.88
CA GLN A 41 -5.03 -5.01 3.23
C GLN A 41 -3.56 -5.33 3.57
N LEU A 42 -3.05 -4.92 4.73
CA LEU A 42 -1.70 -5.28 5.15
C LEU A 42 -1.65 -6.68 5.76
N SER A 43 -2.56 -6.97 6.70
CA SER A 43 -2.65 -8.23 7.44
C SER A 43 -3.95 -8.98 7.15
N HIS A 44 -3.90 -10.31 7.05
CA HIS A 44 -5.09 -11.15 6.95
C HIS A 44 -5.87 -11.27 8.27
N THR A 45 -5.22 -11.00 9.40
CA THR A 45 -5.78 -11.22 10.74
C THR A 45 -6.09 -9.91 11.47
N GLU A 46 -5.30 -8.88 11.22
CA GLU A 46 -5.41 -7.60 11.91
C GLU A 46 -5.97 -6.50 10.98
N PRO A 47 -6.77 -5.55 11.50
CA PRO A 47 -7.49 -4.55 10.69
C PRO A 47 -6.57 -3.40 10.23
N VAL A 48 -5.50 -3.74 9.52
CA VAL A 48 -4.48 -2.79 9.04
C VAL A 48 -4.50 -2.74 7.52
N GLY A 49 -4.54 -1.54 6.96
CA GLY A 49 -4.51 -1.28 5.52
C GLY A 49 -3.36 -0.34 5.12
N VAL A 50 -2.95 -0.42 3.86
CA VAL A 50 -1.91 0.43 3.24
C VAL A 50 -2.52 1.17 2.06
N MET A 51 -2.22 2.47 1.97
CA MET A 51 -2.50 3.30 0.80
C MET A 51 -1.18 3.72 0.14
N ILE A 52 -1.18 3.87 -1.18
CA ILE A 52 0.02 4.20 -1.96
C ILE A 52 -0.13 5.59 -2.56
N PHE A 53 0.75 6.50 -2.14
CA PHE A 53 0.89 7.81 -2.72
C PHE A 53 2.02 7.84 -3.76
N GLY A 54 1.78 8.51 -4.89
CA GLY A 54 2.78 8.69 -5.94
C GLY A 54 2.96 7.47 -6.85
N THR A 55 4.21 6.98 -6.95
CA THR A 55 4.60 5.93 -7.90
C THR A 55 4.09 4.56 -7.47
N ALA A 56 3.49 3.83 -8.40
CA ALA A 56 2.93 2.49 -8.15
C ALA A 56 3.99 1.37 -8.04
N SER A 57 5.28 1.70 -8.11
CA SER A 57 6.39 0.78 -8.00
C SER A 57 7.52 1.31 -7.12
N VAL A 58 8.24 0.37 -6.53
CA VAL A 58 9.47 0.58 -5.75
C VAL A 58 10.54 -0.34 -6.33
N CYS A 59 11.73 0.21 -6.64
CA CYS A 59 12.84 -0.54 -7.25
C CYS A 59 12.45 -1.36 -8.50
N GLY A 60 11.49 -0.86 -9.30
CA GLY A 60 10.99 -1.55 -10.49
C GLY A 60 9.94 -2.64 -10.23
N MET A 61 9.61 -2.93 -8.97
CA MET A 61 8.58 -3.89 -8.57
C MET A 61 7.27 -3.17 -8.19
N PRO A 62 6.08 -3.66 -8.61
CA PRO A 62 4.82 -3.11 -8.16
C PRO A 62 4.66 -3.23 -6.63
N TRP A 63 4.19 -2.18 -5.98
CA TRP A 63 3.93 -2.21 -4.53
C TRP A 63 3.01 -3.35 -4.10
N GLU A 64 2.05 -3.75 -4.95
CA GLU A 64 1.18 -4.89 -4.69
C GLU A 64 1.96 -6.18 -4.40
N VAL A 65 3.04 -6.44 -5.17
CA VAL A 65 3.87 -7.64 -5.01
C VAL A 65 4.60 -7.57 -3.68
N VAL A 66 5.18 -6.42 -3.37
CA VAL A 66 5.93 -6.16 -2.13
C VAL A 66 5.02 -6.32 -0.89
N ILE A 67 3.84 -5.71 -0.90
CA ILE A 67 2.86 -5.78 0.20
C ILE A 67 2.39 -7.23 0.40
N LYS A 68 2.13 -7.96 -0.69
CA LYS A 68 1.73 -9.38 -0.61
C LYS A 68 2.86 -10.26 -0.09
N ALA A 69 4.11 -10.00 -0.48
CA ALA A 69 5.26 -10.74 0.01
C ALA A 69 5.49 -10.51 1.52
N TYR A 70 5.41 -9.26 1.97
CA TYR A 70 5.48 -8.92 3.40
C TYR A 70 4.36 -9.58 4.21
N ARG A 71 3.14 -9.59 3.67
CA ARG A 71 1.99 -10.24 4.32
C ARG A 71 2.18 -11.75 4.48
N ALA A 72 2.79 -12.39 3.48
CA ALA A 72 2.88 -13.85 3.42
C ALA A 72 4.00 -14.45 4.27
N ALA A 73 5.06 -13.72 4.60
CA ALA A 73 6.19 -14.27 5.35
C ALA A 73 6.37 -13.59 6.72
N PRO A 74 6.71 -12.30 6.82
CA PRO A 74 6.83 -11.62 8.12
C PRO A 74 5.54 -11.53 8.92
N LEU A 75 4.41 -11.21 8.27
CA LEU A 75 3.21 -10.76 8.98
C LEU A 75 2.18 -11.87 9.26
N GLU A 76 2.42 -13.10 8.81
CA GLU A 76 1.47 -14.20 9.03
C GLU A 76 1.33 -14.53 10.52
N THR A 77 2.44 -14.46 11.27
CA THR A 77 2.50 -14.78 12.70
C THR A 77 2.63 -13.56 13.60
N ASN A 78 3.04 -12.41 13.05
CA ASN A 78 3.35 -11.22 13.83
C ASN A 78 2.14 -10.32 14.02
N LYS A 79 2.00 -9.76 15.22
CA LYS A 79 0.99 -8.77 15.59
C LYS A 79 1.65 -7.66 16.37
N PHE A 80 1.18 -6.44 16.16
CA PHE A 80 1.69 -5.27 16.84
C PHE A 80 0.54 -4.46 17.43
N ASP A 81 0.82 -3.68 18.47
CA ASP A 81 -0.19 -2.93 19.21
C ASP A 81 -0.54 -1.61 18.52
N SER A 82 0.31 -1.15 17.59
CA SER A 82 0.14 0.12 16.88
C SER A 82 0.42 0.02 15.38
N VAL A 83 -0.26 0.85 14.59
CA VAL A 83 -0.01 1.00 13.14
C VAL A 83 1.44 1.46 12.87
N GLN A 84 2.06 2.16 13.81
CA GLN A 84 3.44 2.61 13.69
C GLN A 84 4.42 1.43 13.69
N GLU A 85 4.23 0.46 14.59
CA GLU A 85 5.08 -0.75 14.62
C GLU A 85 4.93 -1.59 13.34
N TYR A 86 3.72 -1.69 12.80
CA TYR A 86 3.51 -2.30 11.47
C TYR A 86 4.30 -1.57 10.38
N ALA A 87 4.34 -0.25 10.40
CA ALA A 87 5.10 0.53 9.42
C ALA A 87 6.61 0.33 9.59
N GLU A 88 7.11 0.35 10.82
CA GLU A 88 8.53 0.13 11.14
C GLU A 88 8.99 -1.27 10.70
N ASP A 89 8.21 -2.31 10.98
CA ASP A 89 8.49 -3.67 10.55
C ASP A 89 8.41 -3.83 9.02
N PHE A 90 7.41 -3.21 8.37
CA PHE A 90 7.30 -3.18 6.90
C PHE A 90 8.52 -2.53 6.25
N PHE A 91 8.99 -1.39 6.75
CA PHE A 91 10.18 -0.73 6.22
C PHE A 91 11.46 -1.52 6.52
N SER A 92 11.53 -2.23 7.64
CA SER A 92 12.64 -3.13 7.96
C SER A 92 12.70 -4.31 6.99
N PHE A 93 11.56 -4.83 6.53
CA PHE A 93 11.48 -5.87 5.50
C PHE A 93 11.99 -5.41 4.12
N LEU A 94 11.98 -4.10 3.82
CA LEU A 94 12.42 -3.55 2.53
C LEU A 94 13.93 -3.30 2.43
N GLN A 95 14.66 -3.36 3.56
CA GLN A 95 16.11 -3.16 3.63
C GLN A 95 16.87 -4.44 3.30
#